data_AF-A0A841J1N0-F1
#
_entry.id   AF-A0A841J1N0-F1
#
_cell.length_a   1.000
_cell.length_b   1.000
_cell.length_c   1.000
_cell.angle_alpha   90.00
_cell.angle_beta   90.00
_cell.angle_gamma   90.00
#
_symmetry.space_group_name_H-M   'P 1'
#
loop_
_entity.id
_entity.type
_entity.pdbx_description
1 polymer ?
#
loop_
_entity_poly.entity_id
_entity_poly.type
_entity_poly.pdbx_seq_one_letter_code
_entity_poly.pdbx_strand_id
1 'polypeptide(L)'
;MSLWRRTISYTWRRIFGRYEVLDPRPEAEVAPYTYFLPSENELLALEQGDQVKIIIRSIPESLVWDAERMWFTIIAADGERLVGELDNEPSDIPQIRPGLAVSFNRTDVIDILWNPERRASPPSSPGRREYWARCLVDACLIQEHLPAHFLYREEPELAQGDDKYPDSGWRIRADYRGLTDEEIDAREMQYVALGVPLNCDDSWLHLIDEPIGSAYIRDWETGKFIAYQD
;
A
#
# COMPACT_ATOMS: atom_id res chain seq x y z
N MET A 1 18.06 22.86 5.58
CA MET A 1 18.78 22.41 6.80
C MET A 1 20.25 22.21 6.46
N SER A 2 21.22 22.72 7.25
CA SER A 2 22.65 22.67 6.84
C SER A 2 23.21 21.24 6.86
N LEU A 3 24.13 20.92 5.95
CA LEU A 3 24.81 19.60 5.88
C LEU A 3 25.41 19.19 7.24
N TRP A 4 25.97 20.16 7.96
CA TRP A 4 26.58 19.95 9.28
C TRP A 4 25.61 19.37 10.31
N ARG A 5 24.35 19.84 10.34
CA ARG A 5 23.33 19.30 11.26
C ARG A 5 22.91 17.88 10.88
N ARG A 6 22.89 17.55 9.58
CA ARG A 6 22.61 16.19 9.10
C ARG A 6 23.72 15.21 9.50
N THR A 7 24.98 15.59 9.36
CA THR A 7 26.12 14.73 9.74
C THR A 7 26.16 14.46 11.25
N ILE A 8 25.96 15.49 12.08
CA ILE A 8 25.91 15.31 13.55
C ILE A 8 24.73 14.41 13.95
N SER A 9 23.55 14.63 13.37
CA SER A 9 22.38 13.78 13.60
C SER A 9 22.64 12.33 13.20
N TYR A 10 23.24 12.10 12.03
CA TYR A 10 23.57 10.76 11.53
C TYR A 10 24.54 10.01 12.47
N THR A 11 25.65 10.65 12.87
CA THR A 11 26.61 10.04 13.80
C THR A 11 26.00 9.78 15.17
N TRP A 12 25.16 10.68 15.68
CA TRP A 12 24.49 10.49 16.96
C TRP A 12 23.49 9.34 16.92
N ARG A 13 22.64 9.26 15.88
CA ARG A 13 21.72 8.14 15.65
C ARG A 13 22.47 6.82 15.52
N ARG A 14 23.59 6.80 14.81
CA ARG A 14 24.42 5.59 14.68
C ARG A 14 24.93 5.05 16.02
N ILE A 15 25.27 5.93 16.97
CA ILE A 15 25.88 5.55 18.25
C ILE A 15 24.84 5.31 19.34
N PHE A 16 23.79 6.13 19.40
CA PHE A 16 22.81 6.15 20.49
C PHE A 16 21.39 5.82 20.06
N GLY A 17 21.13 5.81 18.76
CA GLY A 17 19.83 5.47 18.22
C GLY A 17 19.51 3.99 18.39
N ARG A 18 18.22 3.69 18.24
CA ARG A 18 17.67 2.35 18.19
C ARG A 18 16.86 2.20 16.91
N TYR A 19 16.31 1.02 16.73
CA TYR A 19 15.32 0.77 15.70
C TYR A 19 14.20 -0.07 16.32
N GLU A 20 13.07 -0.12 15.64
CA GLU A 20 11.97 -1.02 15.97
C GLU A 20 11.37 -1.62 14.71
N VAL A 21 10.79 -2.81 14.88
CA VAL A 21 9.99 -3.48 13.85
C VAL A 21 8.56 -2.98 14.00
N LEU A 22 7.96 -2.51 12.90
CA LEU A 22 6.58 -2.04 12.91
C LEU A 22 5.60 -3.18 12.58
N ASP A 23 4.45 -3.16 13.25
CA ASP A 23 3.31 -4.01 12.94
C ASP A 23 2.61 -3.47 11.67
N PRO A 24 2.52 -4.24 10.58
CA PRO A 24 1.99 -3.74 9.32
C PRO A 24 0.46 -3.88 9.18
N ARG A 25 -0.21 -4.49 10.16
CA ARG A 25 -1.65 -4.75 10.10
C ARG A 25 -2.51 -3.48 10.12
N PRO A 26 -2.20 -2.43 10.91
CA PRO A 26 -2.95 -1.18 10.86
C PRO A 26 -2.96 -0.55 9.46
N GLU A 27 -1.83 -0.56 8.75
CA GLU A 27 -1.74 -0.08 7.36
C GLU A 27 -2.57 -0.94 6.41
N ALA A 28 -2.55 -2.26 6.59
CA ALA A 28 -3.36 -3.18 5.79
C ALA A 28 -4.87 -2.99 6.02
N GLU A 29 -5.29 -2.67 7.25
CA GLU A 29 -6.69 -2.41 7.61
C GLU A 29 -7.23 -1.15 6.92
N VAL A 30 -6.42 -0.09 6.81
CA VAL A 30 -6.83 1.16 6.14
C VAL A 30 -6.58 1.16 4.63
N ALA A 31 -5.80 0.20 4.12
CA ALA A 31 -5.46 0.11 2.69
C ALA A 31 -5.62 -1.32 2.10
N PRO A 32 -6.75 -2.00 2.31
CA PRO A 32 -6.92 -3.42 1.97
C PRO A 32 -6.81 -3.74 0.47
N TYR A 33 -6.98 -2.76 -0.41
CA TYR A 33 -6.92 -2.93 -1.87
C TYR A 33 -5.56 -2.58 -2.48
N THR A 34 -4.62 -2.06 -1.69
CA THR A 34 -3.27 -1.69 -2.16
C THR A 34 -2.15 -2.19 -1.25
N TYR A 35 -2.48 -2.71 -0.07
CA TYR A 35 -1.52 -3.22 0.91
C TYR A 35 -1.86 -4.67 1.26
N PHE A 36 -1.27 -5.61 0.52
CA PHE A 36 -1.52 -7.03 0.70
C PHE A 36 -0.50 -7.67 1.63
N LEU A 37 -0.95 -8.15 2.79
CA LEU A 37 -0.13 -8.97 3.67
C LEU A 37 -0.14 -10.45 3.26
N PRO A 38 0.94 -11.20 3.49
CA PRO A 38 0.93 -12.66 3.34
C PRO A 38 -0.20 -13.31 4.15
N SER A 39 -0.73 -14.41 3.66
CA SER A 39 -1.75 -15.18 4.37
C SER A 39 -1.16 -15.92 5.58
N GLU A 40 -2.03 -16.31 6.51
CA GLU A 40 -1.64 -17.09 7.69
C GLU A 40 -0.89 -18.38 7.31
N ASN A 41 -1.34 -19.09 6.28
CA ASN A 41 -0.67 -20.31 5.80
C ASN A 41 0.74 -20.02 5.26
N GLU A 42 0.93 -18.90 4.56
CA GLU A 42 2.26 -18.48 4.09
C GLU A 42 3.16 -18.12 5.28
N LEU A 43 2.65 -17.36 6.24
CA LEU A 43 3.40 -16.99 7.44
C LEU A 43 3.83 -18.21 8.26
N LEU A 44 2.94 -19.20 8.43
CA LEU A 44 3.25 -20.45 9.14
C LEU A 44 4.25 -21.34 8.39
N ALA A 45 4.31 -21.23 7.06
CA ALA A 45 5.22 -22.01 6.21
C ALA A 45 6.65 -21.45 6.14
N LEU A 46 6.91 -20.25 6.66
CA LEU A 46 8.24 -19.66 6.69
C LEU A 46 9.23 -20.54 7.46
N GLU A 47 10.36 -20.82 6.84
CA GLU A 47 11.46 -21.63 7.37
C GLU A 47 12.82 -20.97 7.12
N GLN A 48 13.88 -21.58 7.65
CA GLN A 48 15.24 -21.08 7.44
C GLN A 48 15.59 -21.03 5.95
N GLY A 49 16.18 -19.91 5.52
CA GLY A 49 16.63 -19.65 4.16
C GLY A 49 15.64 -18.86 3.31
N ASP A 50 14.36 -18.77 3.69
CA ASP A 50 13.44 -17.85 3.00
C ASP A 50 13.85 -16.40 3.23
N GLN A 51 13.51 -15.53 2.26
CA GLN A 51 13.65 -14.10 2.41
C GLN A 51 12.29 -13.49 2.75
N VAL A 52 12.27 -12.58 3.71
CA VAL A 52 11.07 -11.86 4.13
C VAL A 52 11.33 -10.37 4.16
N LYS A 53 10.31 -9.59 3.82
CA LYS A 53 10.36 -8.14 3.96
C LYS A 53 9.62 -7.73 5.22
N ILE A 54 10.21 -6.84 6.02
CA ILE A 54 9.59 -6.23 7.21
C ILE A 54 9.80 -4.72 7.19
N ILE A 55 9.09 -4.01 8.07
CA ILE A 55 9.20 -2.55 8.21
C ILE A 55 10.05 -2.22 9.43
N ILE A 56 11.10 -1.42 9.25
CA ILE A 56 11.97 -0.94 10.31
C ILE A 56 11.87 0.58 10.42
N ARG A 57 11.61 1.07 11.63
CA ARG A 57 11.68 2.50 11.96
C ARG A 57 12.93 2.85 12.74
N SER A 58 13.54 3.98 12.39
CA SER A 58 14.67 4.56 13.13
C SER A 58 14.18 5.29 14.37
N ILE A 59 14.89 5.14 15.50
CA ILE A 59 14.64 5.92 16.72
C ILE A 59 15.94 6.65 17.12
N PRO A 60 15.95 7.99 17.21
CA PRO A 60 14.89 8.89 16.78
C PRO A 60 14.64 8.80 15.26
N GLU A 61 13.48 9.30 14.84
CA GLU A 61 13.02 9.27 13.46
C GLU A 61 14.06 9.78 12.47
N SER A 62 14.05 9.16 11.29
CA SER A 62 14.88 9.58 10.18
C SER A 62 14.42 10.93 9.63
N LEU A 63 15.38 11.66 9.04
CA LEU A 63 15.12 12.99 8.50
C LEU A 63 14.59 12.94 7.06
N VAL A 64 14.54 11.75 6.47
CA VAL A 64 14.17 11.53 5.07
C VAL A 64 12.93 10.63 4.98
N TRP A 65 12.90 9.53 5.73
CA TRP A 65 11.85 8.53 5.68
C TRP A 65 11.41 8.18 7.10
N ASP A 66 10.11 7.98 7.34
CA ASP A 66 9.62 7.56 8.66
C ASP A 66 10.07 6.12 8.98
N ALA A 67 9.94 5.21 8.01
CA ALA A 67 10.39 3.82 8.11
C ALA A 67 10.87 3.29 6.75
N GLU A 68 11.61 2.20 6.77
CA GLU A 68 12.10 1.51 5.57
C GLU A 68 11.60 0.07 5.52
N ARG A 69 11.30 -0.40 4.30
CA ARG A 69 10.94 -1.80 4.03
C ARG A 69 12.19 -2.55 3.63
N MET A 70 12.58 -3.53 4.43
CA MET A 70 13.90 -4.17 4.34
C MET A 70 13.76 -5.68 4.21
N TRP A 71 14.64 -6.29 3.41
CA TRP A 71 14.70 -7.73 3.19
C TRP A 71 15.62 -8.39 4.22
N PHE A 72 15.17 -9.51 4.77
CA PHE A 72 15.90 -10.35 5.72
C PHE A 72 15.87 -11.80 5.28
N THR A 73 17.01 -12.48 5.34
CA THR A 73 17.09 -13.94 5.17
C THR A 73 16.86 -14.61 6.51
N ILE A 74 15.87 -15.50 6.62
CA ILE A 74 15.56 -16.20 7.87
C ILE A 74 16.71 -17.15 8.22
N ILE A 75 17.34 -16.94 9.38
CA ILE A 75 18.43 -17.80 9.89
C ILE A 75 17.96 -18.74 11.00
N ALA A 76 16.84 -18.44 11.65
CA ALA A 76 16.17 -19.33 12.60
C ALA A 76 14.66 -19.04 12.68
N ALA A 77 13.88 -20.10 12.97
CA ALA A 77 12.44 -20.02 13.18
C ALA A 77 12.06 -20.86 14.41
N ASP A 78 11.35 -20.25 15.37
CA ASP A 78 10.88 -20.90 16.60
C ASP A 78 9.47 -20.43 16.95
N GLY A 79 8.47 -21.28 16.71
CA GLY A 79 7.06 -20.94 16.87
C GLY A 79 6.71 -19.66 16.09
N GLU A 80 6.18 -18.66 16.80
CA GLU A 80 5.79 -17.34 16.26
C GLU A 80 6.96 -16.42 15.94
N ARG A 81 8.16 -16.72 16.46
CA ARG A 81 9.33 -15.86 16.34
C ARG A 81 10.24 -16.32 15.21
N LEU A 82 10.72 -15.34 14.47
CA LEU A 82 11.76 -15.51 13.46
C LEU A 82 12.99 -14.72 13.89
N VAL A 83 14.15 -15.18 13.43
CA VAL A 83 15.38 -14.39 13.42
C VAL A 83 15.85 -14.31 11.97
N GLY A 84 15.97 -13.10 11.47
CA GLY A 84 16.45 -12.83 10.12
C GLY A 84 17.73 -12.02 10.12
N GLU A 85 18.59 -12.26 9.13
CA GLU A 85 19.78 -11.47 8.86
C GLU A 85 19.50 -10.46 7.73
N LEU A 86 19.81 -9.18 7.95
CA LEU A 86 19.53 -8.12 7.00
C LEU A 86 20.33 -8.29 5.70
N ASP A 87 19.63 -8.31 4.55
CA ASP A 87 20.20 -8.64 3.24
C ASP A 87 20.29 -7.44 2.27
N ASN A 88 19.86 -6.24 2.69
CA ASN A 88 20.01 -5.03 1.88
C ASN A 88 20.55 -3.84 2.68
N GLU A 89 21.17 -2.89 1.97
CA GLU A 89 21.73 -1.68 2.57
C GLU A 89 20.60 -0.72 2.98
N PRO A 90 20.55 -0.27 4.26
CA PRO A 90 19.61 0.75 4.71
C PRO A 90 19.90 2.11 4.05
N SER A 91 18.84 2.86 3.75
CA SER A 91 18.96 4.18 3.13
C SER A 91 19.30 5.29 4.14
N ASP A 92 18.56 5.38 5.25
CA ASP A 92 18.67 6.41 6.30
C ASP A 92 18.39 5.87 7.72
N ILE A 93 18.67 4.58 7.95
CA ILE A 93 18.65 3.94 9.28
C ILE A 93 20.07 3.54 9.70
N PRO A 94 20.91 4.49 10.17
CA PRO A 94 22.33 4.24 10.43
C PRO A 94 22.61 3.31 11.62
N GLN A 95 21.59 2.92 12.39
CA GLN A 95 21.68 1.99 13.51
C GLN A 95 21.87 0.54 13.06
N ILE A 96 21.45 0.22 11.85
CA ILE A 96 21.48 -1.14 11.30
C ILE A 96 22.40 -1.19 10.08
N ARG A 97 22.85 -2.38 9.71
CA ARG A 97 23.74 -2.64 8.57
C ARG A 97 23.52 -4.06 8.06
N PRO A 98 23.86 -4.36 6.79
CA PRO A 98 23.80 -5.72 6.28
C PRO A 98 24.51 -6.71 7.21
N GLY A 99 23.93 -7.89 7.38
CA GLY A 99 24.41 -8.91 8.32
C GLY A 99 23.91 -8.74 9.77
N LEU A 100 23.12 -7.71 10.08
CA LEU A 100 22.51 -7.59 11.40
C LEU A 100 21.40 -8.63 11.56
N ALA A 101 21.51 -9.46 12.60
CA ALA A 101 20.43 -10.36 13.02
C ALA A 101 19.37 -9.59 13.83
N VAL A 102 18.11 -9.74 13.44
CA VAL A 102 16.94 -9.12 14.07
C VAL A 102 15.89 -10.18 14.38
N SER A 103 15.30 -10.14 15.58
CA SER A 103 14.16 -10.98 15.93
C SER A 103 12.85 -10.23 15.72
N PHE A 104 11.89 -10.88 15.06
CA PHE A 104 10.56 -10.34 14.75
C PHE A 104 9.52 -11.46 14.78
N ASN A 105 8.23 -11.11 14.80
CA ASN A 105 7.14 -12.08 14.72
C ASN A 105 6.82 -12.39 13.26
N ARG A 106 6.25 -13.57 13.00
CA ARG A 106 5.76 -13.92 11.65
C ARG A 106 4.77 -12.87 11.11
N THR A 107 3.94 -12.30 11.98
CA THR A 107 2.95 -11.26 11.62
C THR A 107 3.56 -9.93 11.19
N ASP A 108 4.86 -9.71 11.42
CA ASP A 108 5.55 -8.48 11.02
C ASP A 108 5.97 -8.53 9.54
N VAL A 109 5.83 -9.69 8.88
CA VAL A 109 6.22 -9.93 7.48
C VAL A 109 5.19 -9.34 6.51
N ILE A 110 5.69 -8.55 5.56
CA ILE A 110 4.87 -7.85 4.55
C ILE A 110 5.07 -8.40 3.13
N ASP A 111 6.11 -9.19 2.90
CA ASP A 111 6.42 -9.79 1.60
C ASP A 111 7.33 -11.01 1.79
N ILE A 112 7.26 -11.98 0.89
CA ILE A 112 8.00 -13.25 0.98
C ILE A 112 8.62 -13.59 -0.36
N LEU A 113 9.91 -13.91 -0.36
CA LEU A 113 10.59 -14.60 -1.44
C LEU A 113 11.02 -15.97 -0.93
N TRP A 114 10.35 -17.00 -1.45
CA TRP A 114 10.60 -18.39 -1.09
C TRP A 114 11.98 -18.85 -1.55
N ASN A 115 12.69 -19.57 -0.68
CA ASN A 115 13.95 -20.16 -1.08
C ASN A 115 13.73 -21.20 -2.22
N PRO A 116 14.43 -21.09 -3.36
CA PRO A 116 14.28 -22.04 -4.46
C PRO A 116 14.74 -23.46 -4.10
N GLU A 117 15.56 -23.63 -3.07
CA GLU A 117 16.10 -24.92 -2.61
C GLU A 117 15.23 -25.60 -1.52
N ARG A 118 14.04 -25.06 -1.23
CA ARG A 118 13.11 -25.67 -0.28
C ARG A 118 12.76 -27.10 -0.65
N ARG A 119 12.60 -27.95 0.37
CA ARG A 119 12.15 -29.34 0.20
C ARG A 119 10.65 -29.43 -0.11
N ALA A 120 9.86 -28.58 0.51
CA ALA A 120 8.42 -28.51 0.29
C ALA A 120 8.08 -27.26 -0.52
N SER A 121 7.18 -27.41 -1.49
CA SER A 121 6.65 -26.27 -2.23
C SER A 121 5.97 -25.29 -1.29
N PRO A 122 6.09 -23.97 -1.53
CA PRO A 122 5.33 -22.97 -0.81
C PRO A 122 3.82 -23.25 -0.86
N PRO A 123 3.06 -22.86 0.17
CA PRO A 123 1.61 -22.92 0.10
C PRO A 123 1.10 -22.00 -1.01
N SER A 124 -0.06 -22.34 -1.59
CA SER A 124 -0.74 -21.44 -2.52
C SER A 124 -1.19 -20.18 -1.80
N SER A 125 -0.83 -19.02 -2.31
CA SER A 125 -1.40 -17.76 -1.85
C SER A 125 -2.90 -17.74 -2.20
N PRO A 126 -3.77 -17.25 -1.31
CA PRO A 126 -5.17 -17.08 -1.64
C PRO A 126 -5.29 -16.15 -2.85
N GLY A 127 -6.17 -16.49 -3.79
CA GLY A 127 -6.44 -15.62 -4.94
C GLY A 127 -7.03 -14.29 -4.46
N ARG A 128 -6.23 -13.23 -4.50
CA ARG A 128 -6.68 -11.86 -4.24
C ARG A 128 -6.85 -11.15 -5.56
N ARG A 129 -8.00 -10.50 -5.73
CA ARG A 129 -8.20 -9.61 -6.87
C ARG A 129 -7.43 -8.32 -6.61
N GLU A 130 -6.57 -7.97 -7.55
CA GLU A 130 -5.81 -6.73 -7.49
C GLU A 130 -6.50 -5.64 -8.33
N TYR A 131 -6.35 -4.39 -7.90
CA TYR A 131 -7.00 -3.22 -8.51
C TYR A 131 -5.95 -2.20 -8.98
N TRP A 132 -4.97 -2.68 -9.76
CA TRP A 132 -3.85 -1.84 -10.22
C TRP A 132 -4.15 -1.01 -11.46
N ALA A 133 -5.17 -1.37 -12.24
CA ALA A 133 -5.62 -0.55 -13.36
C ALA A 133 -5.97 0.86 -12.86
N ARG A 134 -5.69 1.87 -13.68
CA ARG A 134 -5.73 3.27 -13.28
C ARG A 134 -7.13 3.87 -13.46
N CYS A 135 -7.42 4.92 -12.73
CA CYS A 135 -8.64 5.72 -12.88
C CYS A 135 -8.31 7.20 -12.64
N LEU A 136 -9.20 8.08 -13.12
CA LEU A 136 -9.22 9.47 -12.65
C LEU A 136 -10.21 9.61 -11.50
N VAL A 137 -9.80 10.31 -10.45
CA VAL A 137 -10.62 10.56 -9.26
C VAL A 137 -10.42 11.97 -8.74
N ASP A 138 -11.50 12.59 -8.25
CA ASP A 138 -11.41 13.86 -7.50
C ASP A 138 -10.40 13.71 -6.35
N ALA A 139 -9.41 14.62 -6.28
CA ALA A 139 -8.36 14.59 -5.28
C ALA A 139 -8.91 14.61 -3.84
N CYS A 140 -10.01 15.32 -3.60
CA CYS A 140 -10.66 15.43 -2.30
C CYS A 140 -11.26 14.10 -1.81
N LEU A 141 -11.55 13.12 -2.68
CA LEU A 141 -11.92 11.77 -2.26
C LEU A 141 -10.79 11.13 -1.44
N ILE A 142 -9.54 11.34 -1.87
CA ILE A 142 -8.34 10.74 -1.25
C ILE A 142 -7.85 11.61 -0.09
N GLN A 143 -7.74 12.92 -0.31
CA GLN A 143 -7.12 13.83 0.66
C GLN A 143 -8.05 14.14 1.84
N GLU A 144 -9.35 14.27 1.57
CA GLU A 144 -10.36 14.67 2.55
C GLU A 144 -11.29 13.51 2.93
N HIS A 145 -11.10 12.32 2.34
CA HIS A 145 -11.92 11.13 2.58
C HIS A 145 -13.41 11.36 2.29
N LEU A 146 -13.71 12.19 1.29
CA LEU A 146 -15.08 12.38 0.82
C LEU A 146 -15.58 11.11 0.10
N PRO A 147 -16.84 10.69 0.29
CA PRO A 147 -17.35 9.50 -0.36
C PRO A 147 -17.45 9.70 -1.87
N ALA A 148 -17.27 8.62 -2.63
CA ALA A 148 -17.57 8.61 -4.06
C ALA A 148 -19.07 8.88 -4.24
N HIS A 149 -19.42 9.72 -5.21
CA HIS A 149 -20.82 10.05 -5.48
C HIS A 149 -21.23 9.78 -6.92
N PHE A 150 -20.43 10.21 -7.90
CA PHE A 150 -20.73 9.95 -9.30
C PHE A 150 -19.59 9.16 -9.93
N LEU A 151 -19.95 8.03 -10.52
CA LEU A 151 -19.04 7.10 -11.17
C LEU A 151 -19.48 6.98 -12.61
N TYR A 152 -18.54 7.09 -13.54
CA TYR A 152 -18.81 6.75 -14.92
C TYR A 152 -17.58 6.09 -15.54
N ARG A 153 -17.83 5.25 -16.54
CA ARG A 153 -16.80 4.50 -17.22
C ARG A 153 -16.78 4.89 -18.69
N GLU A 154 -15.69 5.50 -19.13
CA GLU A 154 -15.47 5.89 -20.53
C GLU A 154 -14.43 4.98 -21.19
N GLU A 155 -14.22 5.16 -22.49
CA GLU A 155 -13.13 4.49 -23.19
C GLU A 155 -11.79 4.89 -22.55
N PRO A 156 -10.88 3.94 -22.27
CA PRO A 156 -9.56 4.26 -21.75
C PRO A 156 -8.76 5.11 -22.73
N GLU A 157 -8.55 6.38 -22.40
CA GLU A 157 -7.83 7.33 -23.26
C GLU A 157 -6.47 7.75 -22.66
N LEU A 158 -6.27 7.52 -21.36
CA LEU A 158 -5.06 7.92 -20.66
C LEU A 158 -4.07 6.77 -20.61
N ALA A 159 -3.05 6.82 -21.46
CA ALA A 159 -1.83 6.06 -21.26
C ALA A 159 -0.71 7.04 -20.94
N GLN A 160 -0.30 7.13 -19.67
CA GLN A 160 0.93 7.85 -19.34
C GLN A 160 2.11 6.94 -19.66
N GLY A 161 2.73 7.13 -20.83
CA GLY A 161 4.05 6.59 -21.16
C GLY A 161 4.32 5.14 -20.72
N ASP A 162 5.26 4.99 -19.79
CA ASP A 162 5.80 3.73 -19.24
C ASP A 162 4.94 3.11 -18.13
N ASP A 163 3.66 3.50 -18.00
CA ASP A 163 2.77 2.94 -17.01
C ASP A 163 2.64 1.42 -17.15
N LYS A 164 2.95 0.73 -16.05
CA LYS A 164 2.80 -0.73 -15.96
C LYS A 164 1.33 -1.18 -16.06
N TYR A 165 0.39 -0.32 -15.70
CA TYR A 165 -1.03 -0.64 -15.60
C TYR A 165 -1.87 0.34 -16.42
N PRO A 166 -2.83 -0.14 -17.22
CA PRO A 166 -3.61 0.70 -18.12
C PRO A 166 -4.67 1.52 -17.39
N ASP A 167 -5.18 2.58 -18.03
CA ASP A 167 -6.44 3.21 -17.64
C ASP A 167 -7.60 2.20 -17.75
N SER A 168 -8.41 2.16 -16.71
CA SER A 168 -9.59 1.30 -16.61
C SER A 168 -10.83 1.90 -17.27
N GLY A 169 -10.80 3.20 -17.58
CA GLY A 169 -11.92 4.00 -18.04
C GLY A 169 -12.74 4.60 -16.89
N TRP A 170 -12.50 4.21 -15.64
CA TRP A 170 -13.25 4.76 -14.50
C TRP A 170 -12.90 6.22 -14.23
N ARG A 171 -13.94 7.00 -13.99
CA ARG A 171 -13.93 8.40 -13.57
C ARG A 171 -14.79 8.53 -12.33
N ILE A 172 -14.22 9.09 -11.27
CA ILE A 172 -14.82 9.06 -9.93
C ILE A 172 -14.88 10.48 -9.40
N ARG A 173 -16.10 11.00 -9.20
CA ARG A 173 -16.35 12.28 -8.55
C ARG A 173 -16.74 12.06 -7.10
N ALA A 174 -16.14 12.82 -6.20
CA ALA A 174 -16.49 12.81 -4.79
C ALA A 174 -17.82 13.54 -4.57
N ASP A 175 -18.41 13.37 -3.40
CA ASP A 175 -19.57 14.13 -2.93
C ASP A 175 -19.42 15.63 -3.23
N TYR A 176 -20.37 16.18 -3.96
CA TYR A 176 -20.40 17.57 -4.41
C TYR A 176 -21.62 18.33 -3.89
N ARG A 177 -22.27 17.84 -2.83
CA ARG A 177 -23.45 18.52 -2.26
C ARG A 177 -23.12 19.96 -1.86
N GLY A 178 -23.95 20.88 -2.34
CA GLY A 178 -23.84 22.30 -2.02
C GLY A 178 -22.80 23.06 -2.84
N LEU A 179 -22.19 22.43 -3.85
CA LEU A 179 -21.26 23.09 -4.77
C LEU A 179 -21.95 23.48 -6.08
N THR A 180 -21.44 24.51 -6.74
CA THR A 180 -21.81 24.86 -8.13
C THR A 180 -21.04 24.01 -9.13
N ASP A 181 -21.52 23.97 -10.39
CA ASP A 181 -20.84 23.23 -11.47
C ASP A 181 -19.40 23.76 -11.67
N GLU A 182 -19.17 25.07 -11.54
CA GLU A 182 -17.83 25.64 -11.64
C GLU A 182 -16.90 25.19 -10.50
N GLU A 183 -17.43 25.05 -9.28
CA GLU A 183 -16.66 24.54 -8.13
C GLU A 183 -16.35 23.05 -8.29
N ILE A 184 -17.28 22.29 -8.87
CA ILE A 184 -17.10 20.88 -9.21
C ILE A 184 -16.02 20.75 -10.29
N ASP A 185 -16.10 21.49 -11.39
CA ASP A 185 -15.15 21.41 -12.51
C ASP A 185 -13.75 21.92 -12.16
N ALA A 186 -13.63 22.79 -11.16
CA ALA A 186 -12.34 23.27 -10.66
C ALA A 186 -11.60 22.26 -9.77
N ARG A 187 -12.23 21.13 -9.40
CA ARG A 187 -11.57 20.10 -8.56
C ARG A 187 -10.38 19.49 -9.28
N GLU A 188 -9.28 19.36 -8.55
CA GLU A 188 -8.10 18.64 -9.03
C GLU A 188 -8.45 17.15 -9.19
N MET A 189 -8.06 16.57 -10.33
CA MET A 189 -8.18 15.14 -10.59
C MET A 189 -6.82 14.47 -10.41
N GLN A 190 -6.82 13.28 -9.80
CA GLN A 190 -5.64 12.44 -9.66
C GLN A 190 -5.76 11.18 -10.50
N TYR A 191 -4.65 10.78 -11.10
CA TYR A 191 -4.54 9.54 -11.86
C TYR A 191 -3.83 8.48 -11.00
N VAL A 192 -4.60 7.55 -10.45
CA VAL A 192 -4.16 6.59 -9.43
C VAL A 192 -4.64 5.17 -9.75
N ALA A 193 -4.13 4.16 -9.05
CA ALA A 193 -4.67 2.81 -9.13
C ALA A 193 -6.08 2.76 -8.51
N LEU A 194 -6.99 1.97 -9.08
CA LEU A 194 -8.37 1.78 -8.59
C LEU A 194 -8.43 1.37 -7.11
N GLY A 195 -7.44 0.64 -6.61
CA GLY A 195 -7.36 0.29 -5.20
C GLY A 195 -7.32 1.51 -4.27
N VAL A 196 -6.79 2.65 -4.72
CA VAL A 196 -6.69 3.87 -3.90
C VAL A 196 -8.06 4.44 -3.53
N PRO A 197 -8.96 4.79 -4.47
CA PRO A 197 -10.30 5.24 -4.11
C PRO A 197 -11.13 4.15 -3.41
N LEU A 198 -10.88 2.86 -3.70
CA LEU A 198 -11.54 1.76 -2.99
C LEU A 198 -11.13 1.70 -1.50
N ASN A 199 -9.90 2.05 -1.14
CA ASN A 199 -9.49 2.15 0.26
C ASN A 199 -10.25 3.26 1.00
N CYS A 200 -10.65 4.33 0.30
CA CYS A 200 -11.42 5.43 0.87
C CYS A 200 -12.91 5.11 0.96
N ASP A 201 -13.46 4.47 -0.08
CA ASP A 201 -14.88 4.13 -0.21
C ASP A 201 -15.04 2.92 -1.14
N ASP A 202 -15.26 1.75 -0.55
CA ASP A 202 -15.42 0.48 -1.27
C ASP A 202 -16.89 0.14 -1.59
N SER A 203 -17.84 1.02 -1.24
CA SER A 203 -19.27 0.72 -1.36
C SER A 203 -19.74 0.50 -2.81
N TRP A 204 -18.92 0.89 -3.79
CA TRP A 204 -19.14 0.70 -5.23
C TRP A 204 -18.33 -0.46 -5.82
N LEU A 205 -17.61 -1.24 -5.02
CA LEU A 205 -16.79 -2.37 -5.49
C LEU A 205 -17.59 -3.37 -6.34
N HIS A 206 -18.87 -3.54 -6.04
CA HIS A 206 -19.78 -4.40 -6.80
C HIS A 206 -20.02 -3.94 -8.25
N LEU A 207 -19.69 -2.69 -8.58
CA LEU A 207 -19.81 -2.08 -9.90
C LEU A 207 -18.50 -2.12 -10.70
N ILE A 208 -17.39 -2.57 -10.11
CA ILE A 208 -16.04 -2.41 -10.67
C ILE A 208 -15.88 -3.01 -12.09
N ASP A 209 -16.69 -4.01 -12.42
CA ASP A 209 -16.70 -4.73 -13.70
C ASP A 209 -17.74 -4.24 -14.71
N GLU A 210 -18.53 -3.23 -14.34
CA GLU A 210 -19.57 -2.68 -15.22
C GLU A 210 -18.96 -2.15 -16.53
N PRO A 211 -19.62 -2.35 -17.68
CA PRO A 211 -19.03 -2.09 -18.99
C PRO A 211 -18.74 -0.59 -19.22
N ILE A 212 -17.89 -0.31 -20.20
CA ILE A 212 -17.71 1.04 -20.74
C ILE A 212 -19.08 1.60 -21.17
N GLY A 213 -19.31 2.87 -20.90
CA GLY A 213 -20.59 3.57 -21.08
C GLY A 213 -21.50 3.50 -19.85
N SER A 214 -21.11 2.81 -18.78
CA SER A 214 -21.90 2.78 -17.54
C SER A 214 -21.72 4.05 -16.73
N ALA A 215 -22.79 4.51 -16.10
CA ALA A 215 -22.78 5.62 -15.15
C ALA A 215 -23.67 5.31 -13.95
N TYR A 216 -23.22 5.75 -12.77
CA TYR A 216 -23.88 5.50 -11.51
C TYR A 216 -23.78 6.73 -10.62
N ILE A 217 -24.89 7.10 -9.99
CA ILE A 217 -24.96 8.17 -9.01
C ILE A 217 -25.35 7.58 -7.66
N ARG A 218 -24.72 8.03 -6.58
CA ARG A 218 -25.09 7.65 -5.22
C ARG A 218 -26.34 8.42 -4.82
N ASP A 219 -27.41 7.69 -4.56
CA ASP A 219 -28.63 8.24 -3.99
C ASP A 219 -28.37 8.78 -2.57
N TRP A 220 -28.79 10.02 -2.31
CA TRP A 220 -28.53 10.73 -1.06
C TRP A 220 -29.31 10.24 0.14
N GLU A 221 -30.46 9.63 -0.08
CA GLU A 221 -31.30 9.14 1.00
C GLU A 221 -30.85 7.75 1.46
N THR A 222 -30.49 6.90 0.51
CA THR A 222 -30.19 5.49 0.72
C THR A 222 -28.69 5.19 0.76
N GLY A 223 -27.85 6.08 0.25
CA GLY A 223 -26.41 5.88 0.13
C GLY A 223 -26.01 4.84 -0.92
N LYS A 224 -26.96 4.32 -1.71
CA LYS A 224 -26.72 3.29 -2.72
C LYS A 224 -26.48 3.90 -4.09
N PHE A 225 -25.66 3.23 -4.90
CA PHE A 225 -25.51 3.60 -6.30
C PHE A 225 -26.71 3.11 -7.12
N ILE A 226 -27.25 4.01 -7.93
CA ILE A 226 -28.28 3.72 -8.93
C ILE A 226 -27.73 4.05 -10.30
N ALA A 227 -28.15 3.28 -11.31
CA ALA A 227 -27.79 3.56 -12.69
C ALA A 227 -28.25 4.96 -13.07
N TYR A 228 -27.33 5.77 -13.59
CA TYR A 228 -27.60 7.09 -14.10
C TYR A 228 -27.78 6.99 -15.61
N GLN A 229 -28.90 7.51 -16.11
CA GLN A 229 -29.20 7.62 -17.54
C GLN A 229 -29.38 9.10 -17.85
N ASP A 230 -28.53 9.63 -18.72
CA ASP A 230 -28.71 10.96 -19.33
C ASP A 230 -29.99 11.03 -20.18
#